data_AF-A0A256XKL6-F1
#
_entry.id   AF-A0A256XKL6-F1
#
_cell.length_a   1.000
_cell.length_b   1.000
_cell.length_c   1.000
_cell.angle_alpha   90.00
_cell.angle_beta   90.00
_cell.angle_gamma   90.00
#
_symmetry.space_group_name_H-M   'P 1'
#
loop_
_entity.id
_entity.type
_entity.pdbx_description
1 polymer ?
#
loop_
_entity_poly.entity_id
_entity_poly.type
_entity_poly.pdbx_seq_one_letter_code
_entity_poly.pdbx_strand_id
1 'polypeptide(L)' 'MIHSRLYKNFRYARVWSPRLKFSPQKVGADFVLEDGDVLEIISS' A
#
# COMPACT_ATOMS: atom_id res chain seq x y z
N MET A 1 0.96 -4.38 20.07
CA MET A 1 -0.42 -4.61 19.60
C MET A 1 -0.88 -3.43 18.72
N ILE A 2 -0.14 -3.14 17.65
CA ILE A 2 -0.36 -1.96 16.78
C ILE A 2 -0.87 -2.41 15.40
N HIS A 3 -0.48 -3.61 14.97
CA HIS A 3 -0.76 -4.17 13.64
C HIS A 3 -2.24 -4.45 13.33
N SER A 4 -3.09 -4.73 14.32
CA SER A 4 -4.47 -5.18 14.05
C SER A 4 -5.45 -4.05 13.70
N ARG A 5 -5.17 -2.80 14.12
CA ARG A 5 -6.06 -1.65 13.87
C ARG A 5 -5.89 -1.09 12.47
N LEU A 6 -4.65 -1.09 11.96
CA LEU A 6 -4.36 -0.67 10.60
C LEU A 6 -5.07 -1.56 9.58
N TYR A 7 -5.05 -2.89 9.79
CA TYR A 7 -5.72 -3.84 8.91
C TYR A 7 -7.25 -3.68 8.90
N LYS A 8 -7.86 -3.37 10.06
CA LYS A 8 -9.32 -3.25 10.18
C LYS A 8 -9.92 -2.07 9.42
N ASN A 9 -9.17 -0.97 9.27
CA ASN A 9 -9.64 0.23 8.59
C ASN A 9 -8.97 0.44 7.21
N PHE A 10 -8.11 -0.50 6.79
CA PHE A 10 -7.44 -0.43 5.50
C PHE A 10 -8.45 -0.54 4.36
N ARG A 11 -8.65 0.54 3.60
CA ARG A 11 -9.54 0.53 2.43
C ARG A 11 -8.79 0.13 1.17
N TYR A 12 -7.63 0.74 0.94
CA TYR A 12 -6.70 0.42 -0.15
C TYR A 12 -5.38 1.14 0.08
N ALA A 13 -4.32 0.68 -0.59
CA ALA A 13 -3.06 1.43 -0.68
C ALA A 13 -2.81 1.90 -2.10
N ARG A 14 -2.02 2.95 -2.25
CA ARG A 14 -1.43 3.37 -3.53
C ARG A 14 0.07 3.21 -3.44
N VAL A 15 0.66 2.53 -4.41
CA VAL A 15 2.10 2.32 -4.51
C VAL A 15 2.67 3.29 -5.52
N TRP A 16 3.68 4.02 -5.08
CA TRP A 16 4.51 4.90 -5.86
C TRP A 16 5.87 4.22 -5.99
N SER A 17 6.15 3.69 -7.17
CA SER A 17 7.45 3.09 -7.44
C SER A 17 7.88 3.34 -8.87
N PRO A 18 9.16 3.71 -9.11
CA PRO A 18 9.69 3.91 -10.45
C PRO A 18 9.77 2.61 -11.26
N ARG A 19 9.71 1.44 -10.60
CA ARG A 19 9.73 0.13 -11.26
C ARG A 19 8.34 -0.32 -11.73
N LEU A 20 7.27 0.29 -11.23
CA LEU A 20 5.91 -0.02 -11.67
C LEU A 20 5.66 0.61 -13.04
N LYS A 21 5.11 -0.20 -13.95
CA LYS A 21 4.77 0.24 -15.31
C LYS A 21 3.75 1.39 -15.31
N PHE A 22 2.91 1.45 -14.27
CA PHE A 22 1.94 2.51 -14.05
C PHE A 22 2.00 2.95 -12.59
N SER A 23 2.58 4.13 -12.33
CA SER A 23 2.67 4.73 -11.00
C SER A 23 1.86 6.02 -10.97
N PRO A 24 0.97 6.24 -9.96
CA PRO A 24 0.68 5.37 -8.83
C PRO A 24 -0.26 4.21 -9.18
N GLN A 25 -0.02 3.04 -8.59
CA GLN A 25 -0.89 1.87 -8.73
C GLN A 25 -1.73 1.66 -7.46
N LYS A 26 -3.03 1.45 -7.61
CA LYS A 26 -3.91 1.06 -6.48
C LYS A 26 -3.71 -0.42 -6.20
N VAL A 27 -3.36 -0.75 -4.96
CA VAL A 27 -3.10 -2.13 -4.52
C VAL A 27 -3.92 -2.50 -3.29
N GLY A 28 -4.18 -3.81 -3.17
CA GLY A 28 -4.78 -4.42 -1.98
C GLY A 28 -3.74 -4.74 -0.92
N ALA A 29 -4.20 -5.38 0.17
CA ALA A 29 -3.33 -5.81 1.26
C ALA A 29 -2.37 -6.95 0.87
N ASP A 30 -2.67 -7.70 -0.19
CA ASP A 30 -1.88 -8.82 -0.70
C ASP A 30 -0.67 -8.41 -1.58
N PHE A 31 -0.45 -7.11 -1.78
CA PHE A 31 0.62 -6.64 -2.66
C PHE A 31 1.99 -6.69 -1.98
N VAL A 32 2.93 -7.38 -2.63
CA VAL A 32 4.31 -7.54 -2.15
C VAL A 32 5.11 -6.27 -2.47
N LEU A 33 5.73 -5.74 -1.43
CA LEU A 33 6.52 -4.52 -1.47
C LEU A 33 7.98 -4.85 -1.68
N GLU A 34 8.66 -4.04 -2.47
CA GLU A 34 10.12 -4.10 -2.60
C GLU A 34 10.78 -2.84 -2.03
N ASP A 35 12.07 -2.97 -1.75
CA ASP A 35 12.89 -1.87 -1.23
C ASP A 35 12.87 -0.68 -2.20
N GLY A 36 12.60 0.51 -1.66
CA GLY A 36 12.42 1.73 -2.46
C GLY A 36 10.99 2.02 -2.94
N ASP A 37 10.01 1.15 -2.64
CA ASP A 37 8.59 1.45 -2.87
C ASP A 37 8.04 2.43 -1.82
N VAL A 38 7.33 3.46 -2.28
CA VAL A 38 6.60 4.39 -1.41
C VAL A 38 5.12 4.03 -1.40
N LEU A 39 4.53 3.96 -0.21
CA LEU A 39 3.17 3.48 -0.01
C LEU A 39 2.31 4.50 0.68
N GLU A 40 1.15 4.77 0.11
CA GLU A 40 0.12 5.60 0.70
C GLU A 40 -1.04 4.71 1.13
N ILE A 41 -1.26 4.61 2.44
CA ILE A 41 -2.37 3.84 3.00
C ILE A 41 -3.57 4.76 3.17
N ILE A 42 -4.67 4.42 2.50
CA ILE A 42 -5.94 5.14 2.67
C ILE A 42 -6.83 4.32 3.58
N SER A 43 -6.94 4.81 4.82
CA SER A 43 -7.87 4.33 5.84
C SER A 43 -9.05 5.30 5.92
N SER A 44 -10.28 4.77 5.98
CA SER A 44 -11.45 5.55 6.40
C SER A 44 -11.56 5.57 7.92
#